data_AF-A0A9E5F1V0-F1
#
_entry.id   AF-A0A9E5F1V0-F1
#
_cell.length_a   1.000
_cell.length_b   1.000
_cell.length_c   1.000
_cell.angle_alpha   90.00
_cell.angle_beta   90.00
_cell.angle_gamma   90.00
#
_symmetry.space_group_name_H-M   'P 1'
#
loop_
_entity.id
_entity.type
_entity.pdbx_description
1 polymer ?
#
loop_
_entity_poly.entity_id
_entity_poly.type
_entity_poly.pdbx_seq_one_letter_code
_entity_poly.pdbx_strand_id
1 'polypeptide(L)' 'MQPLLVEKLAVWSSIPKTAPPKGRVLMIHGLSEHSGRHLGTEQALLNSGYAVVRFDLRGAGRSGGR' A
#
# COMPACT_ATOMS: atom_id res chain seq x y z
N MET A 1 25.34 -8.14 -1.59
CA MET A 1 24.92 -7.10 -0.63
C MET A 1 23.89 -7.74 0.28
N GLN A 2 24.07 -7.70 1.61
CA GLN A 2 23.07 -8.26 2.53
C GLN A 2 21.86 -7.32 2.62
N PRO A 3 20.62 -7.83 2.69
CA PRO A 3 19.45 -6.98 2.87
C PRO A 3 19.53 -6.27 4.23
N LEU A 4 19.34 -4.95 4.22
CA LEU A 4 19.15 -4.21 5.47
C LEU A 4 17.76 -4.54 6.01
N LEU A 5 17.68 -5.11 7.21
CA LEU A 5 16.39 -5.27 7.90
C LEU A 5 15.88 -3.89 8.29
N VAL A 6 14.73 -3.52 7.74
CA VAL A 6 14.02 -2.30 8.11
C VAL A 6 12.98 -2.70 9.14
N GLU A 7 13.05 -2.14 10.36
CA GLU A 7 12.30 -2.67 11.51
C GLU A 7 10.79 -2.72 11.28
N LYS A 8 10.18 -1.60 10.88
CA LYS A 8 8.72 -1.49 10.72
C LYS A 8 8.35 -0.64 9.51
N LEU A 9 7.45 -1.17 8.70
CA LEU A 9 6.77 -0.41 7.64
C LEU A 9 5.33 -0.16 8.06
N ALA A 10 4.81 1.03 7.75
CA ALA A 10 3.39 1.31 7.86
C ALA A 10 2.67 0.66 6.67
N VAL A 11 1.78 -0.29 6.97
CA VAL A 11 1.06 -1.10 5.99
C VAL A 11 -0.44 -1.00 6.25
N TRP A 12 -1.22 -0.87 5.18
CA TRP A 12 -2.67 -0.94 5.19
C TRP A 12 -3.12 -2.03 4.23
N SER A 13 -4.13 -2.79 4.63
CA SER A 13 -4.74 -3.85 3.83
C SER A 13 -6.25 -3.66 3.82
N SER A 14 -6.81 -3.60 2.62
CA SER A 14 -8.23 -3.39 2.37
C SER A 14 -8.77 -4.52 1.49
N ILE A 15 -10.00 -4.94 1.73
CA ILE A 15 -10.70 -5.96 0.95
C ILE A 15 -12.03 -5.40 0.40
N PRO A 16 -12.48 -5.82 -0.80
CA PRO A 16 -13.81 -5.52 -1.29
C PRO A 16 -14.90 -6.03 -0.34
N LYS A 17 -16.00 -5.29 -0.20
CA LYS A 17 -17.06 -5.60 0.78
C LYS A 17 -18.05 -6.68 0.31
N THR A 18 -18.21 -6.86 -0.99
CA THR A 18 -19.38 -7.56 -1.56
C THR A 18 -19.09 -8.94 -2.12
N ALA A 19 -17.82 -9.29 -2.35
CA ALA A 19 -17.41 -10.58 -2.90
C ALA A 19 -15.97 -10.93 -2.51
N PRO A 20 -15.58 -12.21 -2.58
CA PRO A 20 -14.18 -12.61 -2.48
C PRO A 20 -13.30 -11.84 -3.48
N PRO A 21 -12.08 -11.41 -3.11
CA PRO A 21 -11.22 -10.69 -4.02
C PRO A 21 -10.84 -11.52 -5.25
N LYS A 22 -10.90 -10.92 -6.45
CA LYS A 22 -10.41 -11.51 -7.71
C LYS A 22 -8.89 -11.73 -7.71
N GLY A 23 -8.19 -10.98 -6.86
CA GLY A 23 -6.75 -11.00 -6.70
C GLY A 23 -6.31 -9.95 -5.68
N ARG A 24 -4.99 -9.90 -5.43
CA ARG A 24 -4.36 -8.91 -4.54
C ARG A 24 -3.42 -8.00 -5.32
N VAL A 25 -3.52 -6.70 -5.08
CA VAL A 25 -2.62 -5.69 -5.62
C VAL A 25 -1.77 -5.13 -4.49
N LEU A 26 -0.45 -5.15 -4.67
CA LEU A 26 0.50 -4.45 -3.80
C LEU A 26 0.84 -3.10 -4.44
N MET A 27 0.43 -2.01 -3.80
CA MET A 27 0.69 -0.65 -4.25
C MET A 27 2.00 -0.14 -3.66
N ILE A 28 2.89 0.28 -4.56
CA ILE A 28 4.18 0.91 -4.24
C ILE A 28 4.10 2.36 -4.74
N HIS A 29 4.36 3.33 -3.86
CA HIS A 29 4.37 4.74 -4.24
C HIS A 29 5.70 5.16 -4.87
N GLY A 30 5.74 6.35 -5.48
CA GLY A 30 6.92 6.92 -6.13
C GLY A 30 7.90 7.62 -5.17
N LEU A 31 8.91 8.27 -5.76
CA LEU A 31 9.89 9.10 -5.03
C LEU A 31 9.23 10.33 -4.43
N SER A 32 9.57 10.68 -3.18
CA SER A 32 9.01 11.83 -2.44
C SER A 32 7.49 11.78 -2.24
N GLU A 33 6.89 10.59 -2.31
CA GLU A 33 5.48 10.32 -2.10
C GLU A 33 5.25 9.49 -0.83
N HIS A 34 3.99 9.25 -0.49
CA HIS A 34 3.59 8.20 0.46
C HIS A 34 2.29 7.53 -0.03
N SER A 35 2.00 6.33 0.44
CA SER A 35 0.88 5.50 -0.05
C SER A 35 -0.49 6.18 0.07
N GLY A 36 -0.64 7.07 1.05
CA GLY A 36 -1.86 7.84 1.28
C GLY A 36 -2.22 8.85 0.18
N ARG A 37 -1.29 9.21 -0.72
CA ARG A 37 -1.61 10.06 -1.88
C ARG A 37 -2.35 9.31 -2.99
N HIS A 38 -2.48 7.98 -2.88
CA HIS A 38 -3.11 7.11 -3.88
C HIS A 38 -4.41 6.44 -3.39
N LEU A 39 -5.10 7.02 -2.39
CA LEU A 39 -6.36 6.46 -1.89
C LEU A 39 -7.46 6.38 -2.97
N GLY A 40 -7.46 7.29 -3.94
CA GLY A 40 -8.39 7.22 -5.08
C GLY A 40 -8.17 5.95 -5.93
N THR A 41 -6.91 5.56 -6.15
CA THR A 41 -6.55 4.33 -6.86
C THR A 41 -6.89 3.08 -6.03
N GLU A 42 -6.63 3.11 -4.72
CA GLU A 42 -7.07 2.05 -3.80
C GLU A 42 -8.58 1.83 -3.91
N GLN A 43 -9.37 2.91 -3.85
CA GLN A 43 -10.83 2.82 -3.95
C GLN A 43 -11.30 2.26 -5.30
N ALA A 44 -10.69 2.69 -6.40
CA ALA A 44 -11.02 2.17 -7.74
C ALA A 44 -10.73 0.66 -7.87
N LEU A 45 -9.61 0.19 -7.30
CA LEU A 45 -9.24 -1.23 -7.28
C LEU A 45 -10.20 -2.06 -6.41
N LEU A 46 -10.56 -1.53 -5.23
CA LEU A 46 -11.55 -2.16 -4.35
C LEU A 46 -12.91 -2.29 -5.05
N ASN A 47 -13.37 -1.22 -5.72
CA ASN A 47 -14.61 -1.23 -6.49
C ASN A 47 -14.56 -2.20 -7.68
N SER A 48 -13.36 -2.44 -8.23
CA SER A 48 -13.14 -3.41 -9.30
C SER A 48 -13.04 -4.86 -8.81
N GLY A 49 -13.05 -5.08 -7.49
CA GLY A 49 -13.04 -6.39 -6.85
C GLY A 49 -11.67 -6.92 -6.47
N TYR A 50 -10.65 -6.07 -6.31
CA TYR A 50 -9.31 -6.46 -5.86
C TYR A 50 -9.08 -6.13 -4.39
N ALA A 51 -8.40 -7.02 -3.66
CA ALA A 51 -7.82 -6.68 -2.37
C ALA A 51 -6.58 -5.82 -2.60
N VAL A 52 -6.38 -4.81 -1.76
CA VAL A 52 -5.30 -3.85 -1.91
C VAL A 52 -4.44 -3.86 -0.65
N VAL A 53 -3.13 -3.99 -0.83
CA VAL A 53 -2.15 -3.71 0.21
C VAL A 53 -1.36 -2.50 -0.24
N ARG A 54 -1.28 -1.47 0.60
CA ARG A 54 -0.43 -0.31 0.36
C ARG A 54 0.47 -0.09 1.56
N PHE A 55 1.67 0.42 1.32
CA PHE A 55 2.62 0.69 2.39
C PHE A 55 3.50 1.87 2.03
N ASP A 56 4.05 2.51 3.05
CA ASP A 56 5.03 3.56 2.84
C ASP A 56 6.43 2.93 2.74
N LEU A 57 7.19 3.27 1.71
CA LEU A 57 8.59 2.89 1.54
C LEU A 57 9.43 3.43 2.71
N ARG A 58 10.59 2.81 2.96
CA ARG A 58 11.50 3.23 4.03
C ARG A 58 11.83 4.72 3.91
N GLY A 59 11.70 5.46 5.01
CA GLY A 59 12.00 6.89 5.05
C GLY A 59 10.94 7.76 4.38
N ALA A 60 9.77 7.20 4.06
CA ALA A 60 8.60 7.91 3.53
C ALA A 60 7.39 7.68 4.43
N GLY A 61 6.43 8.61 4.39
CA GLY A 61 5.22 8.61 5.21
C GLY A 61 5.41 8.09 6.65
N ARG A 62 4.52 7.19 7.05
CA ARG A 62 4.54 6.58 8.38
C ARG A 62 5.62 5.50 8.55
N SER A 63 6.42 5.22 7.53
CA SER A 63 7.61 4.35 7.57
C SER A 63 8.92 5.14 7.78
N GLY A 64 8.84 6.31 8.42
CA GLY A 64 9.99 7.10 8.82
C GLY A 64 10.24 8.38 8.01
N GLY A 65 9.25 8.91 7.25
CA GLY A 65 9.38 10.19 6.52
C GLY A 65 8.14 11.08 6.56
N ARG A 66 8.25 12.30 7.11
CA ARG A 66 7.13 13.23 7.34
C ARG A 66 6.33 13.58 6.10
#